data_AF-A0A1Q7M095-F1
#
_entry.id   AF-A0A1Q7M095-F1
#
_cell.length_a   1.000
_cell.length_b   1.000
_cell.length_c   1.000
_cell.angle_alpha   90.00
_cell.angle_beta   90.00
_cell.angle_gamma   90.00
#
_symmetry.space_group_name_H-M   'P 1'
#
loop_
_entity.id
_entity.type
_entity.pdbx_description
1 polymer ?
#
loop_
_entity_poly.entity_id
_entity_poly.type
_entity_poly.pdbx_seq_one_letter_code
_entity_poly.pdbx_strand_id
1 'polypeptide(L)'
;MDRAALFESVPNFSEGRRHEVIKAIAAAAGDAYLLDTDVDPDHNRAVVSLAGARGRLLEGLTGAIGEAVERIDLRDHRGVHPRVGAADVVPIIPLGSTTLDECRDLAREVGRRVWSELQVPVYYYGHGEDRTLADIRAGRAVPDLGGPKLHPTAGAVCVGARRMLVAFNVILFDIDMVGARALARSIRESSAGLRGVQALAFELPGSRVQLSMNLFRIDETSPSDAIAELARRGVAMGAEQVVGLCPAIAANPAADGRLLEGRLASAAASAVATRCEERGGEELAALARRLRKEADELARLPVDQDAILAGAERAAALIQVLEAAHVLDVELAGLLGAAARGLRAAVSSASEAVYRARIEALDARLV
;
A
#
# COMPACT_ATOMS: atom_id res chain seq x y z
N MET A 1 17.84 -18.34 11.65
CA MET A 1 16.56 -17.91 12.26
C MET A 1 15.48 -18.22 11.26
N ASP A 2 14.41 -18.88 11.68
CA ASP A 2 13.27 -19.20 10.82
C ASP A 2 12.66 -17.88 10.33
N ARG A 3 12.57 -17.71 9.01
CA ARG A 3 12.28 -16.40 8.39
C ARG A 3 10.77 -16.20 8.40
N ALA A 4 10.27 -15.20 9.14
CA ALA A 4 8.84 -14.93 9.17
C ALA A 4 8.35 -14.46 7.78
N ALA A 5 7.31 -15.12 7.25
CA ALA A 5 6.59 -14.64 6.07
C ALA A 5 5.85 -13.34 6.44
N LEU A 6 6.18 -12.27 5.73
CA LEU A 6 5.61 -10.94 5.91
C LEU A 6 4.80 -10.54 4.69
N PHE A 7 3.72 -9.84 4.95
CA PHE A 7 2.75 -9.46 3.95
C PHE A 7 2.44 -7.97 4.10
N GLU A 8 2.22 -7.29 2.99
CA GLU A 8 1.53 -6.01 2.94
C GLU A 8 0.08 -6.28 2.49
N SER A 9 -0.86 -5.51 3.00
CA SER A 9 -2.18 -5.39 2.40
C SER A 9 -2.60 -3.93 2.32
N VAL A 10 -3.27 -3.58 1.23
CA VAL A 10 -3.67 -2.20 0.94
C VAL A 10 -5.18 -2.15 0.69
N PRO A 11 -6.02 -2.52 1.69
CA PRO A 11 -7.46 -2.58 1.52
C PRO A 11 -8.06 -1.23 1.14
N ASN A 12 -9.09 -1.27 0.31
CA ASN A 12 -9.79 -0.10 -0.20
C ASN A 12 -11.20 -0.09 0.36
N PHE A 13 -11.57 0.98 1.02
CA PHE A 13 -12.89 1.15 1.64
C PHE A 13 -13.67 2.24 0.92
N SER A 14 -14.97 1.98 0.69
CA SER A 14 -15.91 2.93 0.06
C SER A 14 -16.37 3.97 1.06
N GLU A 15 -15.43 4.72 1.63
CA GLU A 15 -15.65 5.87 2.51
C GLU A 15 -14.44 6.80 2.43
N GLY A 16 -14.65 8.09 2.17
CA GLY A 16 -13.59 9.09 2.07
C GLY A 16 -13.91 10.44 2.72
N ARG A 17 -15.01 10.53 3.50
CA ARG A 17 -15.54 11.79 4.03
C ARG A 17 -15.81 11.75 5.53
N ARG A 18 -16.38 10.65 6.01
CA ARG A 18 -16.69 10.39 7.43
C ARG A 18 -15.44 9.94 8.17
N HIS A 19 -14.72 10.89 8.75
CA HIS A 19 -13.43 10.68 9.43
C HIS A 19 -13.56 9.71 10.62
N GLU A 20 -14.68 9.75 11.32
CA GLU A 20 -14.99 8.84 12.43
C GLU A 20 -15.11 7.38 11.97
N VAL A 21 -15.69 7.15 10.78
CA VAL A 21 -15.81 5.80 10.19
C VAL A 21 -14.44 5.30 9.76
N ILE A 22 -13.67 6.14 9.06
CA ILE A 22 -12.32 5.80 8.59
C ILE A 22 -11.39 5.49 9.78
N LYS A 23 -11.45 6.30 10.85
CA LYS A 23 -10.68 6.07 12.06
C LYS A 23 -11.08 4.76 12.76
N ALA A 24 -12.37 4.44 12.79
CA ALA A 24 -12.84 3.17 13.35
C ALA A 24 -12.30 1.98 12.56
N ILE A 25 -12.37 2.04 11.22
CA ILE A 25 -11.83 0.99 10.33
C ILE A 25 -10.32 0.81 10.55
N ALA A 26 -9.56 1.92 10.59
CA ALA A 26 -8.12 1.86 10.82
C ALA A 26 -7.76 1.34 12.22
N ALA A 27 -8.55 1.68 13.25
CA ALA A 27 -8.36 1.16 14.60
C ALA A 27 -8.67 -0.35 14.71
N ALA A 28 -9.72 -0.81 14.01
CA ALA A 28 -10.07 -2.23 13.94
C ALA A 28 -9.02 -3.08 13.19
N ALA A 29 -8.12 -2.44 12.44
CA ALA A 29 -6.97 -3.10 11.82
C ALA A 29 -5.78 -3.31 12.78
N GLY A 30 -5.88 -2.88 14.04
CA GLY A 30 -4.76 -2.68 14.96
C GLY A 30 -3.93 -3.92 15.33
N ASP A 31 -4.41 -5.14 15.06
CA ASP A 31 -3.60 -6.36 15.19
C ASP A 31 -2.47 -6.40 14.16
N ALA A 32 -2.70 -5.85 12.97
CA ALA A 32 -1.70 -5.59 11.95
C ALA A 32 -0.98 -4.25 12.19
N TYR A 33 0.20 -4.10 11.62
CA TYR A 33 0.92 -2.82 11.65
C TYR A 33 0.28 -1.86 10.64
N LEU A 34 -0.42 -0.85 11.15
CA LEU A 34 -0.95 0.26 10.36
C LEU A 34 0.20 1.14 9.85
N LEU A 35 0.40 1.16 8.53
CA LEU A 35 1.46 1.93 7.88
C LEU A 35 0.97 3.32 7.45
N ASP A 36 -0.24 3.39 6.90
CA ASP A 36 -0.81 4.63 6.37
C ASP A 36 -2.33 4.54 6.25
N THR A 37 -2.98 5.71 6.20
CA THR A 37 -4.40 5.85 5.87
C THR A 37 -4.56 7.05 4.94
N ASP A 38 -4.68 6.78 3.64
CA ASP A 38 -4.85 7.80 2.62
C ASP A 38 -6.33 7.95 2.27
N VAL A 39 -6.85 9.17 2.39
CA VAL A 39 -8.28 9.47 2.28
C VAL A 39 -8.51 10.38 1.08
N ASP A 40 -9.44 9.99 0.22
CA ASP A 40 -9.82 10.75 -0.96
C ASP A 40 -11.32 11.10 -0.92
N PRO A 41 -11.67 12.35 -0.54
CA PRO A 41 -13.05 12.82 -0.50
C PRO A 41 -13.72 12.95 -1.87
N ASP A 42 -12.95 13.18 -2.94
CA ASP A 42 -13.45 13.31 -4.31
C ASP A 42 -13.89 11.93 -4.83
N HIS A 43 -13.07 10.90 -4.59
CA HIS A 43 -13.39 9.49 -4.89
C HIS A 43 -14.32 8.85 -3.85
N ASN A 44 -14.52 9.50 -2.69
CA ASN A 44 -15.19 8.97 -1.51
C ASN A 44 -14.69 7.57 -1.16
N ARG A 45 -13.36 7.45 -1.06
CA ARG A 45 -12.63 6.21 -0.86
C ARG A 45 -11.46 6.43 0.09
N ALA A 46 -11.16 5.44 0.91
CA ALA A 46 -9.97 5.39 1.75
C ALA A 46 -9.13 4.17 1.38
N VAL A 47 -7.82 4.36 1.42
CA VAL A 47 -6.82 3.31 1.25
C VAL A 47 -6.09 3.18 2.58
N VAL A 48 -6.22 2.02 3.22
CA VAL A 48 -5.49 1.72 4.45
C VAL A 48 -4.33 0.82 4.08
N SER A 49 -3.11 1.15 4.50
CA SER A 49 -1.93 0.33 4.23
C SER A 49 -1.53 -0.39 5.52
N LEU A 50 -1.44 -1.72 5.46
CA LEU A 50 -1.16 -2.61 6.58
C LEU A 50 0.02 -3.50 6.25
N ALA A 51 0.78 -3.89 7.27
CA ALA A 51 1.76 -4.96 7.16
C ALA A 51 1.70 -5.90 8.37
N GLY A 52 2.24 -7.10 8.21
CA GLY A 52 2.42 -8.04 9.30
C GLY A 52 2.63 -9.47 8.83
N ALA A 53 2.89 -10.34 9.79
CA ALA A 53 2.86 -11.79 9.60
C ALA A 53 1.42 -12.27 9.38
N ARG A 54 1.30 -13.49 8.86
CA ARG A 54 0.02 -14.10 8.44
C ARG A 54 -1.12 -13.89 9.45
N GLY A 55 -0.92 -14.24 10.72
CA GLY A 55 -1.95 -14.16 11.75
C GLY A 55 -2.41 -12.72 12.03
N ARG A 56 -1.46 -11.79 12.23
CA ARG A 56 -1.77 -10.37 12.47
C ARG A 56 -2.53 -9.75 11.31
N LEU A 57 -2.09 -10.02 10.09
CA LEU A 57 -2.72 -9.45 8.90
C LEU A 57 -4.12 -10.03 8.70
N LEU A 58 -4.33 -11.32 9.00
CA LEU A 58 -5.65 -11.95 8.95
C LEU A 58 -6.64 -11.31 9.94
N GLU A 59 -6.23 -11.13 11.21
CA GLU A 59 -7.09 -10.48 12.21
C GLU A 59 -7.36 -9.02 11.86
N GLY A 60 -6.31 -8.25 11.56
CA GLY A 60 -6.45 -6.83 11.21
C GLY A 60 -7.33 -6.59 9.98
N LEU A 61 -7.19 -7.42 8.94
CA LEU A 61 -8.07 -7.30 7.77
C LEU A 61 -9.51 -7.69 8.09
N THR A 62 -9.74 -8.76 8.84
CA THR A 62 -11.09 -9.21 9.19
C THR A 62 -11.80 -8.17 10.06
N GLY A 63 -11.10 -7.59 11.04
CA GLY A 63 -11.61 -6.50 11.89
C GLY A 63 -11.94 -5.25 11.07
N ALA A 64 -11.02 -4.79 10.23
CA ALA A 64 -11.24 -3.60 9.39
C ALA A 64 -12.41 -3.79 8.39
N ILE A 65 -12.54 -4.97 7.79
CA ILE A 65 -13.66 -5.30 6.90
C ILE A 65 -14.97 -5.35 7.69
N GLY A 66 -14.98 -5.98 8.86
CA GLY A 66 -16.15 -6.01 9.75
C GLY A 66 -16.66 -4.59 10.08
N GLU A 67 -15.76 -3.72 10.52
CA GLU A 67 -16.10 -2.33 10.84
C GLU A 67 -16.66 -1.57 9.64
N ALA A 68 -16.11 -1.82 8.44
CA ALA A 68 -16.60 -1.22 7.20
C ALA A 68 -18.01 -1.72 6.85
N VAL A 69 -18.27 -3.02 7.02
CA VAL A 69 -19.58 -3.64 6.76
C VAL A 69 -20.67 -3.08 7.68
N GLU A 70 -20.33 -2.81 8.94
CA GLU A 70 -21.28 -2.25 9.91
C GLU A 70 -21.60 -0.77 9.66
N ARG A 71 -20.63 0.02 9.18
CA ARG A 71 -20.74 1.49 9.13
C ARG A 71 -21.00 2.08 7.75
N ILE A 72 -20.81 1.31 6.69
CA ILE A 72 -20.94 1.78 5.32
C ILE A 72 -22.15 1.13 4.67
N ASP A 73 -23.10 1.98 4.25
CA ASP A 73 -24.21 1.57 3.39
C ASP A 73 -23.96 2.04 1.96
N LEU A 74 -23.72 1.10 1.05
CA LEU A 74 -23.46 1.39 -0.35
C LEU A 74 -24.67 1.98 -1.09
N ARG A 75 -25.88 1.84 -0.54
CA ARG A 75 -27.10 2.43 -1.12
C ARG A 75 -27.04 3.96 -1.06
N ASP A 76 -26.39 4.48 -0.03
CA ASP A 76 -26.20 5.92 0.21
C ASP A 76 -24.83 6.43 -0.28
N HIS A 77 -23.86 5.54 -0.48
CA HIS A 77 -22.53 5.90 -0.96
C HIS A 77 -22.56 6.50 -2.38
N ARG A 78 -21.88 7.65 -2.53
CA ARG A 78 -21.65 8.33 -3.82
C ARG A 78 -20.17 8.71 -3.93
N GLY A 79 -19.51 8.27 -5.00
CA GLY A 79 -18.11 8.58 -5.31
C GLY A 79 -17.82 8.36 -6.79
N VAL A 80 -16.80 9.03 -7.34
CA VAL A 80 -16.46 8.92 -8.77
C VAL A 80 -15.76 7.61 -9.14
N HIS A 81 -15.20 6.90 -8.15
CA HIS A 81 -14.50 5.64 -8.35
C HIS A 81 -15.46 4.45 -8.46
N PRO A 82 -15.29 3.53 -9.43
CA PRO A 82 -16.02 2.27 -9.46
C PRO A 82 -15.78 1.43 -8.19
N ARG A 83 -16.84 0.85 -7.63
CA ARG A 83 -16.78 0.03 -6.41
C ARG A 83 -17.79 -1.11 -6.44
N VAL A 84 -17.43 -2.21 -5.81
CA VAL A 84 -18.19 -3.45 -5.62
C VAL A 84 -18.67 -3.55 -4.16
N GLY A 85 -17.85 -3.12 -3.20
CA GLY A 85 -18.06 -3.37 -1.77
C GLY A 85 -17.79 -2.19 -0.85
N ALA A 86 -18.31 -2.28 0.38
CA ALA A 86 -17.93 -1.40 1.50
C ALA A 86 -16.42 -1.52 1.77
N ALA A 87 -15.92 -2.75 1.86
CA ALA A 87 -14.53 -3.10 1.54
C ALA A 87 -14.48 -3.59 0.09
N ASP A 88 -13.92 -2.78 -0.81
CA ASP A 88 -13.96 -3.03 -2.26
C ASP A 88 -12.91 -4.05 -2.69
N VAL A 89 -11.64 -3.73 -2.45
CA VAL A 89 -10.49 -4.54 -2.89
C VAL A 89 -9.52 -4.69 -1.72
N VAL A 90 -9.11 -5.94 -1.45
CA VAL A 90 -8.20 -6.33 -0.38
C VAL A 90 -7.04 -7.14 -0.99
N PRO A 91 -5.96 -6.48 -1.42
CA PRO A 91 -4.80 -7.15 -2.00
C PRO A 91 -3.87 -7.69 -0.91
N ILE A 92 -3.34 -8.90 -1.07
CA ILE A 92 -2.24 -9.44 -0.29
C ILE A 92 -0.96 -9.40 -1.15
N ILE A 93 0.06 -8.72 -0.65
CA ILE A 93 1.27 -8.37 -1.39
C ILE A 93 2.48 -8.94 -0.64
N PRO A 94 3.44 -9.58 -1.34
CA PRO A 94 4.61 -10.15 -0.68
C PRO A 94 5.56 -9.06 -0.18
N LEU A 95 6.05 -9.20 1.06
CA LEU A 95 7.17 -8.42 1.58
C LEU A 95 8.38 -9.34 1.84
N GLY A 96 9.58 -8.81 1.63
CA GLY A 96 10.82 -9.55 1.86
C GLY A 96 10.92 -10.78 0.94
N SER A 97 10.94 -11.99 1.52
CA SER A 97 11.05 -13.25 0.77
C SER A 97 9.73 -13.99 0.58
N THR A 98 8.61 -13.44 1.06
CA THR A 98 7.30 -14.05 0.91
C THR A 98 6.99 -14.23 -0.57
N THR A 99 6.42 -15.38 -0.93
CA THR A 99 6.05 -15.71 -2.30
C THR A 99 4.62 -15.27 -2.63
N LEU A 100 4.30 -15.14 -3.92
CA LEU A 100 2.93 -14.86 -4.35
C LEU A 100 1.96 -16.02 -4.03
N ASP A 101 2.45 -17.26 -3.99
CA ASP A 101 1.62 -18.41 -3.62
C ASP A 101 1.23 -18.33 -2.13
N GLU A 102 2.15 -17.97 -1.24
CA GLU A 102 1.84 -17.72 0.17
C GLU A 102 0.84 -16.57 0.35
N CYS A 103 0.94 -15.51 -0.47
CA CYS A 103 -0.03 -14.42 -0.50
C CYS A 103 -1.40 -14.89 -0.97
N ARG A 104 -1.46 -15.77 -1.97
CA ARG A 104 -2.73 -16.34 -2.49
C ARG A 104 -3.41 -17.20 -1.42
N ASP A 105 -2.63 -18.00 -0.71
CA ASP A 105 -3.15 -18.84 0.37
C ASP A 105 -3.75 -17.98 1.50
N LEU A 106 -3.07 -16.89 1.89
CA LEU A 106 -3.61 -15.92 2.85
C LEU A 106 -4.84 -15.19 2.30
N ALA A 107 -4.84 -14.76 1.03
CA ALA A 107 -6.01 -14.14 0.41
C ALA A 107 -7.24 -15.05 0.46
N ARG A 108 -7.06 -16.35 0.19
CA ARG A 108 -8.12 -17.36 0.30
C ARG A 108 -8.59 -17.54 1.74
N GLU A 109 -7.68 -17.54 2.70
CA GLU A 109 -8.01 -17.58 4.13
C GLU A 109 -8.82 -16.37 4.60
N VAL A 110 -8.41 -15.15 4.24
CA VAL A 110 -9.16 -13.91 4.50
C VAL A 110 -10.56 -14.02 3.89
N GLY A 111 -10.68 -14.44 2.63
CA GLY A 111 -11.99 -14.60 1.98
C GLY A 111 -12.89 -15.61 2.68
N ARG A 112 -12.34 -16.74 3.16
CA ARG A 112 -13.12 -17.72 3.92
C ARG A 112 -13.65 -17.13 5.23
N ARG A 113 -12.83 -16.40 5.98
CA ARG A 113 -13.26 -15.72 7.22
C ARG A 113 -14.31 -14.66 6.97
N VAL A 114 -14.11 -13.80 5.95
CA VAL A 114 -15.09 -12.77 5.59
C VAL A 114 -16.45 -13.40 5.27
N TRP A 115 -16.47 -14.48 4.49
CA TRP A 115 -17.72 -15.18 4.22
C TRP A 115 -18.32 -15.79 5.50
N SER A 116 -17.55 -16.55 6.28
CA SER A 116 -18.10 -17.26 7.44
C SER A 116 -18.57 -16.32 8.56
N GLU A 117 -17.84 -15.24 8.83
CA GLU A 117 -18.08 -14.35 9.97
C GLU A 117 -18.98 -13.17 9.60
N LEU A 118 -18.81 -12.60 8.40
CA LEU A 118 -19.50 -11.37 8.00
C LEU A 118 -20.62 -11.61 6.98
N GLN A 119 -20.73 -12.82 6.43
CA GLN A 119 -21.70 -13.18 5.39
C GLN A 119 -21.66 -12.23 4.17
N VAL A 120 -20.48 -11.68 3.88
CA VAL A 120 -20.23 -10.86 2.70
C VAL A 120 -19.69 -11.75 1.57
N PRO A 121 -20.31 -11.74 0.38
CA PRO A 121 -19.82 -12.51 -0.75
C PRO A 121 -18.40 -12.09 -1.17
N VAL A 122 -17.61 -13.06 -1.62
CA VAL A 122 -16.19 -12.86 -1.91
C VAL A 122 -15.89 -13.22 -3.36
N TYR A 123 -15.13 -12.35 -4.02
CA TYR A 123 -14.46 -12.63 -5.27
C TYR A 123 -12.97 -12.82 -5.02
N TYR A 124 -12.40 -13.90 -5.55
CA TYR A 124 -10.96 -14.04 -5.63
C TYR A 124 -10.42 -13.46 -6.94
N TYR A 125 -9.30 -12.74 -6.88
CA TYR A 125 -8.66 -12.14 -8.04
C TYR A 125 -7.12 -12.18 -7.95
N GLY A 126 -6.46 -11.95 -9.08
CA GLY A 126 -4.99 -11.80 -9.12
C GLY A 126 -4.27 -13.13 -9.33
N HIS A 127 -3.12 -13.30 -8.66
CA HIS A 127 -2.23 -14.45 -8.85
C HIS A 127 -2.95 -15.78 -8.58
N GLY A 128 -3.02 -16.62 -9.62
CA GLY A 128 -3.66 -17.94 -9.55
C GLY A 128 -5.18 -17.93 -9.69
N GLU A 129 -5.79 -16.81 -10.08
CA GLU A 129 -7.23 -16.68 -10.29
C GLU A 129 -7.55 -16.25 -11.74
N ASP A 130 -8.62 -16.80 -12.33
CA ASP A 130 -8.93 -16.62 -13.76
C ASP A 130 -9.57 -15.26 -14.10
N ARG A 131 -10.07 -14.53 -13.10
CA ARG A 131 -10.86 -13.31 -13.28
C ARG A 131 -10.06 -12.07 -12.91
N THR A 132 -10.24 -11.01 -13.70
CA THR A 132 -9.67 -9.70 -13.38
C THR A 132 -10.63 -8.86 -12.54
N LEU A 133 -10.11 -7.87 -11.82
CA LEU A 133 -10.95 -6.85 -11.16
C LEU A 133 -11.86 -6.12 -12.15
N ALA A 134 -11.42 -5.97 -13.40
CA ALA A 134 -12.22 -5.35 -14.44
C ALA A 134 -13.44 -6.21 -14.84
N ASP A 135 -13.30 -7.55 -14.84
CA ASP A 135 -14.41 -8.47 -15.09
C ASP A 135 -15.42 -8.45 -13.95
N ILE A 136 -14.94 -8.45 -12.70
CA ILE A 136 -15.78 -8.39 -11.51
C ILE A 136 -16.56 -7.08 -11.48
N ARG A 137 -15.88 -5.93 -11.64
CA ARG A 137 -16.51 -4.60 -11.67
C ARG A 137 -17.48 -4.40 -12.83
N ALA A 138 -17.34 -5.16 -13.90
CA ALA A 138 -18.27 -5.14 -15.03
C ALA A 138 -19.45 -6.11 -14.89
N GLY A 139 -19.58 -6.82 -13.76
CA GLY A 139 -20.66 -7.77 -13.52
C GLY A 139 -20.57 -9.05 -14.36
N ARG A 140 -19.39 -9.37 -14.91
CA ARG A 140 -19.15 -10.58 -15.71
C ARG A 140 -18.76 -11.80 -14.86
N ALA A 141 -18.77 -11.66 -13.53
CA ALA A 141 -18.35 -12.68 -12.59
C ALA A 141 -19.40 -12.90 -11.49
N VAL A 142 -19.55 -14.16 -11.07
CA VAL A 142 -20.26 -14.53 -9.83
C VAL A 142 -19.27 -14.65 -8.66
N PRO A 143 -19.67 -14.30 -7.42
CA PRO A 143 -18.82 -14.49 -6.24
C PRO A 143 -18.42 -15.96 -6.09
N ASP A 144 -17.19 -16.19 -5.64
CA ASP A 144 -16.65 -17.51 -5.33
C ASP A 144 -17.23 -18.08 -4.06
N LEU A 145 -17.48 -17.21 -3.07
CA LEU A 145 -18.14 -17.55 -1.82
C LEU A 145 -19.36 -16.66 -1.64
N GLY A 146 -20.46 -17.23 -1.14
CA GLY A 146 -21.67 -16.49 -0.79
C GLY A 146 -22.52 -15.97 -1.96
N GLY A 147 -22.19 -16.34 -3.21
CA GLY A 147 -22.93 -15.94 -4.40
C GLY A 147 -24.27 -16.70 -4.61
N PRO A 148 -25.07 -16.31 -5.63
CA PRO A 148 -24.80 -15.27 -6.63
C PRO A 148 -25.26 -13.86 -6.22
N LYS A 149 -25.97 -13.71 -5.09
CA LYS A 149 -26.46 -12.39 -4.62
C LYS A 149 -25.35 -11.65 -3.87
N LEU A 150 -25.38 -10.32 -3.93
CA LEU A 150 -24.50 -9.46 -3.14
C LEU A 150 -25.14 -9.14 -1.78
N HIS A 151 -24.32 -8.74 -0.79
CA HIS A 151 -24.82 -8.23 0.49
C HIS A 151 -25.61 -6.92 0.25
N PRO A 152 -26.80 -6.75 0.87
CA PRO A 152 -27.72 -5.65 0.53
C PRO A 152 -27.15 -4.25 0.79
N THR A 153 -26.32 -4.09 1.82
CA THR A 153 -25.69 -2.79 2.18
C THR A 153 -24.21 -2.75 1.88
N ALA A 154 -23.52 -3.91 1.90
CA ALA A 154 -22.06 -3.97 1.87
C ALA A 154 -21.50 -4.47 0.53
N GLY A 155 -22.36 -4.94 -0.38
CA GLY A 155 -21.94 -5.44 -1.68
C GLY A 155 -21.16 -6.75 -1.58
N ALA A 156 -19.96 -6.78 -2.15
CA ALA A 156 -19.03 -7.91 -2.06
C ALA A 156 -17.59 -7.41 -1.97
N VAL A 157 -16.70 -8.26 -1.45
CA VAL A 157 -15.27 -7.94 -1.34
C VAL A 157 -14.46 -8.68 -2.40
N CYS A 158 -13.50 -8.00 -3.02
CA CYS A 158 -12.52 -8.61 -3.90
C CYS A 158 -11.22 -8.86 -3.13
N VAL A 159 -10.87 -10.11 -2.85
CA VAL A 159 -9.65 -10.46 -2.10
C VAL A 159 -8.68 -11.17 -3.04
N GLY A 160 -7.40 -10.82 -3.01
CA GLY A 160 -6.49 -11.39 -4.02
C GLY A 160 -5.02 -11.18 -3.77
N ALA A 161 -4.19 -12.04 -4.34
CA ALA A 161 -2.73 -11.89 -4.26
C ALA A 161 -2.19 -11.15 -5.49
N ARG A 162 -1.28 -10.21 -5.29
CA ARG A 162 -0.64 -9.50 -6.40
C ARG A 162 0.76 -9.02 -6.06
N ARG A 163 1.52 -8.70 -7.10
CA ARG A 163 2.75 -7.90 -6.95
C ARG A 163 2.42 -6.48 -6.49
N MET A 164 3.44 -5.80 -6.02
CA MET A 164 3.37 -4.39 -5.65
C MET A 164 2.93 -3.54 -6.84
N LEU A 165 2.22 -2.45 -6.55
CA LEU A 165 1.64 -1.55 -7.53
C LEU A 165 1.73 -0.14 -6.98
N VAL A 166 1.98 0.84 -7.84
CA VAL A 166 1.90 2.27 -7.49
C VAL A 166 0.65 2.86 -8.15
N ALA A 167 -0.23 3.44 -7.32
CA ALA A 167 -1.36 4.23 -7.80
C ALA A 167 -0.88 5.68 -7.96
N PHE A 168 -0.88 6.17 -9.19
CA PHE A 168 -0.30 7.47 -9.57
C PHE A 168 -1.29 8.28 -10.40
N ASN A 169 -1.64 9.45 -9.90
CA ASN A 169 -2.62 10.35 -10.50
C ASN A 169 -1.95 11.63 -10.99
N VAL A 170 -2.43 12.15 -12.12
CA VAL A 170 -2.00 13.42 -12.70
C VAL A 170 -3.22 14.26 -13.04
N ILE A 171 -3.28 15.50 -12.59
CA ILE A 171 -4.28 16.47 -13.03
C ILE A 171 -3.96 16.88 -14.48
N LEU A 172 -4.98 16.89 -15.33
CA LEU A 172 -4.86 17.33 -16.72
C LEU A 172 -5.50 18.70 -16.91
N PHE A 173 -4.84 19.55 -17.69
CA PHE A 173 -5.37 20.84 -18.12
C PHE A 173 -5.74 20.81 -19.61
N ASP A 174 -6.55 21.78 -20.02
CA ASP A 174 -6.91 22.04 -21.43
C ASP A 174 -7.41 20.81 -22.19
N ILE A 175 -8.06 19.88 -21.48
CA ILE A 175 -8.58 18.63 -22.02
C ILE A 175 -9.99 18.39 -21.48
N ASP A 176 -10.90 17.96 -22.36
CA ASP A 176 -12.22 17.53 -21.95
C ASP A 176 -12.24 16.04 -21.57
N MET A 177 -13.36 15.58 -21.01
CA MET A 177 -13.48 14.18 -20.61
C MET A 177 -13.44 13.19 -21.78
N VAL A 178 -13.73 13.63 -23.01
CA VAL A 178 -13.64 12.77 -24.20
C VAL A 178 -12.18 12.52 -24.54
N GLY A 179 -11.38 13.59 -24.63
CA GLY A 179 -9.95 13.55 -24.84
C GLY A 179 -9.23 12.82 -23.72
N ALA A 180 -9.58 13.07 -22.45
CA ALA A 180 -8.95 12.41 -21.31
C ALA A 180 -9.21 10.90 -21.30
N ARG A 181 -10.42 10.45 -21.65
CA ARG A 181 -10.73 9.02 -21.81
C ARG A 181 -9.96 8.39 -22.98
N ALA A 182 -9.79 9.12 -24.08
CA ALA A 182 -8.99 8.67 -25.22
C ALA A 182 -7.51 8.53 -24.83
N LEU A 183 -6.96 9.54 -24.13
CA LEU A 183 -5.61 9.52 -23.58
C LEU A 183 -5.43 8.33 -22.64
N ALA A 184 -6.29 8.18 -21.62
CA ALA A 184 -6.26 7.08 -20.67
C ALA A 184 -6.28 5.72 -21.38
N ARG A 185 -7.10 5.54 -22.42
CA ARG A 185 -7.12 4.30 -23.21
C ARG A 185 -5.79 4.04 -23.93
N SER A 186 -5.21 5.09 -24.51
CA SER A 186 -4.01 5.02 -25.35
C SER A 186 -2.69 4.81 -24.58
N ILE A 187 -2.67 5.08 -23.27
CA ILE A 187 -1.48 4.84 -22.43
C ILE A 187 -1.49 3.46 -21.77
N ARG A 188 -2.63 2.77 -21.76
CA ARG A 188 -2.74 1.42 -21.19
C ARG A 188 -1.92 0.42 -21.99
N GLU A 189 -1.33 -0.53 -21.30
CA GLU A 189 -0.69 -1.69 -21.92
C GLU A 189 -1.64 -2.45 -22.86
N SER A 190 -2.91 -2.60 -22.47
CA SER A 190 -3.94 -3.28 -23.26
C SER A 190 -4.17 -2.66 -24.65
N SER A 191 -3.67 -1.44 -24.86
CA SER A 191 -3.78 -0.69 -26.11
C SER A 191 -2.40 -0.41 -26.72
N ALA A 192 -1.40 -1.25 -26.44
CA ALA A 192 0.00 -1.05 -26.85
C ALA A 192 0.63 0.26 -26.36
N GLY A 193 0.16 0.77 -25.22
CA GLY A 193 0.75 1.90 -24.52
C GLY A 193 1.94 1.51 -23.65
N LEU A 194 2.07 2.14 -22.48
CA LEU A 194 3.14 1.84 -21.54
C LEU A 194 2.96 0.45 -20.93
N ARG A 195 4.07 -0.25 -20.73
CA ARG A 195 4.08 -1.58 -20.11
C ARG A 195 3.70 -1.47 -18.63
N GLY A 196 2.86 -2.37 -18.14
CA GLY A 196 2.49 -2.38 -16.74
C GLY A 196 1.58 -1.23 -16.32
N VAL A 197 0.89 -0.57 -17.27
CA VAL A 197 0.02 0.58 -17.00
C VAL A 197 -1.44 0.27 -17.26
N GLN A 198 -2.27 0.49 -16.24
CA GLN A 198 -3.71 0.69 -16.37
C GLN A 198 -4.02 2.16 -16.10
N ALA A 199 -5.03 2.73 -16.76
CA ALA A 199 -5.36 4.14 -16.58
C ALA A 199 -6.86 4.42 -16.72
N LEU A 200 -7.42 5.31 -15.92
CA LEU A 200 -8.79 5.83 -16.02
C LEU A 200 -8.77 7.35 -16.02
N ALA A 201 -9.82 7.95 -16.56
CA ALA A 201 -10.00 9.40 -16.50
C ALA A 201 -11.25 9.71 -15.66
N PHE A 202 -11.09 10.61 -14.70
CA PHE A 202 -12.14 11.07 -13.80
C PHE A 202 -12.37 12.56 -13.94
N GLU A 203 -13.63 12.95 -13.83
CA GLU A 203 -14.01 14.35 -13.64
C GLU A 203 -14.19 14.56 -12.14
N LEU A 204 -13.39 15.44 -11.56
CA LEU A 204 -13.41 15.80 -10.14
C LEU A 204 -14.20 17.11 -9.93
N PRO A 205 -14.58 17.44 -8.68
CA PRO A 205 -15.21 18.71 -8.37
C PRO A 205 -14.42 19.91 -8.88
N GLY A 206 -15.14 20.92 -9.39
CA GLY A 206 -14.56 22.11 -10.01
C GLY A 206 -14.11 21.91 -11.47
N SER A 207 -14.69 20.94 -12.18
CA SER A 207 -14.37 20.63 -13.58
C SER A 207 -12.90 20.27 -13.82
N ARG A 208 -12.21 19.75 -12.79
CA ARG A 208 -10.84 19.26 -12.90
C ARG A 208 -10.85 17.87 -13.51
N VAL A 209 -9.98 17.62 -14.47
CA VAL A 209 -9.82 16.30 -15.07
C VAL A 209 -8.60 15.63 -14.45
N GLN A 210 -8.75 14.38 -14.02
CA GLN A 210 -7.66 13.59 -13.48
C GLN A 210 -7.45 12.34 -14.31
N LEU A 211 -6.19 12.08 -14.67
CA LEU A 211 -5.73 10.80 -15.17
C LEU A 211 -5.24 9.98 -13.98
N SER A 212 -5.97 8.92 -13.65
CA SER A 212 -5.59 7.98 -12.60
C SER A 212 -4.93 6.75 -13.21
N MET A 213 -3.75 6.37 -12.73
CA MET A 213 -2.97 5.26 -13.26
C MET A 213 -2.61 4.27 -12.17
N ASN A 214 -2.60 2.99 -12.54
CA ASN A 214 -2.04 1.91 -11.74
C ASN A 214 -0.83 1.36 -12.48
N LEU A 215 0.35 1.46 -11.86
CA LEU A 215 1.61 0.95 -12.36
C LEU A 215 1.92 -0.38 -11.65
N PHE A 216 1.76 -1.51 -12.34
CA PHE A 216 1.86 -2.86 -11.74
C PHE A 216 3.09 -3.66 -12.18
N ARG A 217 3.96 -3.05 -13.01
CA ARG A 217 5.33 -3.49 -13.30
C ARG A 217 6.28 -2.32 -13.14
N ILE A 218 6.47 -1.93 -11.88
CA ILE A 218 7.20 -0.72 -11.49
C ILE A 218 8.70 -0.75 -11.85
N ASP A 219 9.23 -1.94 -12.12
CA ASP A 219 10.57 -2.19 -12.68
C ASP A 219 10.66 -1.90 -14.18
N GLU A 220 9.53 -1.88 -14.89
CA GLU A 220 9.46 -1.55 -16.32
C GLU A 220 8.93 -0.14 -16.60
N THR A 221 8.08 0.40 -15.73
CA THR A 221 7.50 1.74 -15.88
C THR A 221 7.25 2.37 -14.51
N SER A 222 8.02 3.41 -14.22
CA SER A 222 7.91 4.24 -13.04
C SER A 222 6.92 5.40 -13.23
N PRO A 223 6.52 6.11 -12.15
CA PRO A 223 5.80 7.38 -12.25
C PRO A 223 6.51 8.40 -13.16
N SER A 224 7.84 8.48 -13.07
CA SER A 224 8.65 9.37 -13.91
C SER A 224 8.55 9.02 -15.40
N ASP A 225 8.50 7.74 -15.76
CA ASP A 225 8.31 7.30 -17.14
C ASP A 225 6.92 7.66 -17.67
N ALA A 226 5.89 7.53 -16.82
CA ALA A 226 4.54 7.94 -17.16
C ALA A 226 4.45 9.45 -17.43
N ILE A 227 5.08 10.28 -16.59
CA ILE A 227 5.18 11.75 -16.80
C ILE A 227 5.91 12.05 -18.10
N ALA A 228 7.05 11.40 -18.35
CA ALA A 228 7.84 11.61 -19.57
C ALA A 228 7.02 11.28 -20.82
N GLU A 229 6.23 10.20 -20.80
CA GLU A 229 5.35 9.83 -21.91
C GLU A 229 4.21 10.82 -22.12
N LEU A 230 3.59 11.33 -21.05
CA LEU A 230 2.56 12.36 -21.14
C LEU A 230 3.13 13.67 -21.71
N ALA A 231 4.31 14.09 -21.26
CA ALA A 231 5.02 15.25 -21.78
C ALA A 231 5.38 15.08 -23.27
N ARG A 232 5.88 13.90 -23.67
CA ARG A 232 6.18 13.58 -25.07
C ARG A 232 4.95 13.67 -25.97
N ARG A 233 3.75 13.39 -25.43
CA ARG A 233 2.46 13.51 -26.12
C ARG A 233 1.90 14.94 -26.11
N GLY A 234 2.59 15.91 -25.50
CA GLY A 234 2.13 17.29 -25.40
C GLY A 234 0.96 17.48 -24.44
N VAL A 235 0.78 16.57 -23.47
CA VAL A 235 -0.29 16.68 -22.47
C VAL A 235 0.07 17.77 -21.46
N ALA A 236 -0.82 18.75 -21.27
CA ALA A 236 -0.69 19.75 -20.22
C ALA A 236 -1.01 19.13 -18.85
N MET A 237 0.00 19.00 -18.00
CA MET A 237 -0.09 18.35 -16.69
C MET A 237 -0.07 19.37 -15.55
N GLY A 238 -0.80 19.06 -14.48
CA GLY A 238 -0.80 19.78 -13.22
C GLY A 238 -0.22 18.95 -12.10
N ALA A 239 -0.88 19.00 -10.93
CA ALA A 239 -0.42 18.27 -9.75
C ALA A 239 -0.35 16.76 -10.01
N GLU A 240 0.75 16.18 -9.54
CA GLU A 240 1.06 14.76 -9.53
C GLU A 240 0.84 14.22 -8.11
N GLN A 241 0.32 13.00 -8.00
CA GLN A 241 -0.01 12.43 -6.71
C GLN A 241 0.20 10.92 -6.71
N VAL A 242 0.96 10.42 -5.74
CA VAL A 242 0.88 9.01 -5.34
C VAL A 242 -0.28 8.82 -4.35
N VAL A 243 -1.13 7.83 -4.61
CA VAL A 243 -2.18 7.39 -3.69
C VAL A 243 -1.66 6.23 -2.85
N GLY A 244 -1.73 6.37 -1.53
CA GLY A 244 -1.10 5.47 -0.56
C GLY A 244 0.43 5.62 -0.55
N LEU A 245 1.11 4.49 -0.39
CA LEU A 245 2.57 4.42 -0.28
C LEU A 245 3.24 4.04 -1.60
N CYS A 246 4.47 4.52 -1.79
CA CYS A 246 5.31 4.22 -2.94
C CYS A 246 6.54 3.41 -2.50
N PRO A 247 6.89 2.31 -3.16
CA PRO A 247 8.18 1.67 -2.98
C PRO A 247 9.30 2.63 -3.38
N ALA A 248 10.36 2.71 -2.58
CA ALA A 248 11.46 3.66 -2.79
C ALA A 248 12.08 3.55 -4.19
N ILE A 249 12.14 2.33 -4.76
CA ILE A 249 12.70 2.08 -6.09
C ILE A 249 11.91 2.74 -7.23
N ALA A 250 10.62 3.02 -7.01
CA ALA A 250 9.73 3.66 -7.98
C ALA A 250 9.39 5.11 -7.59
N ALA A 251 9.99 5.63 -6.53
CA ALA A 251 9.63 6.93 -5.99
C ALA A 251 10.09 8.08 -6.90
N ASN A 252 9.21 9.07 -7.04
CA ASN A 252 9.50 10.37 -7.63
C ASN A 252 9.10 11.46 -6.62
N PRO A 253 9.23 12.76 -6.95
CA PRO A 253 8.84 13.85 -6.04
C PRO A 253 7.38 13.78 -5.53
N ALA A 254 6.45 13.17 -6.26
CA ALA A 254 5.06 12.99 -5.81
C ALA A 254 4.90 11.95 -4.69
N ALA A 255 5.95 11.18 -4.40
CA ALA A 255 6.01 10.21 -3.31
C ALA A 255 6.71 10.74 -2.05
N ASP A 256 7.05 12.03 -1.99
CA ASP A 256 7.77 12.61 -0.85
C ASP A 256 7.04 12.38 0.48
N GLY A 257 7.76 11.83 1.48
CA GLY A 257 7.19 11.44 2.77
C GLY A 257 6.20 10.25 2.73
N ARG A 258 6.12 9.54 1.60
CA ARG A 258 5.20 8.39 1.37
C ARG A 258 5.93 7.11 0.97
N LEU A 259 7.20 6.98 1.35
CA LEU A 259 7.98 5.77 1.10
C LEU A 259 7.48 4.58 1.93
N LEU A 260 7.14 3.47 1.27
CA LEU A 260 6.69 2.23 1.90
C LEU A 260 7.70 1.76 2.94
N GLU A 261 8.98 1.71 2.57
CA GLU A 261 10.05 1.25 3.43
C GLU A 261 10.24 2.15 4.66
N GLY A 262 10.07 3.47 4.49
CA GLY A 262 10.06 4.40 5.62
C GLY A 262 8.94 4.11 6.61
N ARG A 263 7.73 3.79 6.10
CA ARG A 263 6.58 3.40 6.94
C ARG A 263 6.77 2.05 7.60
N LEU A 264 7.36 1.06 6.92
CA LEU A 264 7.69 -0.24 7.50
C LEU A 264 8.65 -0.08 8.70
N ALA A 265 9.72 0.69 8.52
CA ALA A 265 10.69 0.95 9.59
C ALA A 265 10.08 1.76 10.74
N SER A 266 9.25 2.75 10.43
CA SER A 266 8.52 3.56 11.41
C SER A 266 7.54 2.72 12.24
N ALA A 267 6.76 1.85 11.60
CA ALA A 267 5.84 0.95 12.28
C ALA A 267 6.58 -0.01 13.21
N ALA A 268 7.72 -0.55 12.76
CA ALA A 268 8.54 -1.43 13.58
C ALA A 268 9.12 -0.71 14.81
N ALA A 269 9.69 0.49 14.62
CA ALA A 269 10.21 1.31 15.72
C ALA A 269 9.10 1.69 16.73
N SER A 270 7.91 2.05 16.24
CA SER A 270 6.75 2.38 17.08
C SER A 270 6.23 1.18 17.88
N ALA A 271 6.20 -0.01 17.26
CA ALA A 271 5.79 -1.24 17.93
C ALA A 271 6.77 -1.59 19.05
N VAL A 272 8.08 -1.49 18.81
CA VAL A 272 9.09 -1.72 19.86
C VAL A 272 9.02 -0.65 20.95
N ALA A 273 8.81 0.62 20.61
CA ALA A 273 8.63 1.68 21.60
C ALA A 273 7.48 1.34 22.58
N THR A 274 6.35 0.89 22.05
CA THR A 274 5.19 0.47 22.86
C THR A 274 5.55 -0.69 23.80
N ARG A 275 6.25 -1.71 23.29
CA ARG A 275 6.71 -2.85 24.11
C ARG A 275 7.69 -2.43 25.21
N CYS A 276 8.58 -1.49 24.93
CA CYS A 276 9.50 -0.93 25.91
C CYS A 276 8.73 -0.18 27.02
N GLU A 277 7.70 0.59 26.66
CA GLU A 277 6.82 1.29 27.61
C GLU A 277 6.08 0.28 28.51
N GLU A 278 5.55 -0.81 27.93
CA GLU A 278 4.83 -1.86 28.66
C GLU A 278 5.72 -2.64 29.64
N ARG A 279 6.97 -2.93 29.25
CA ARG A 279 7.93 -3.62 30.12
C ARG A 279 8.41 -2.75 31.28
N GLY A 280 8.42 -1.42 31.10
CA GLY A 280 8.81 -0.45 32.11
C GLY A 280 10.32 -0.42 32.41
N GLY A 281 10.71 0.46 33.33
CA GLY A 281 12.11 0.72 33.67
C GLY A 281 12.69 1.96 32.97
N GLU A 282 13.66 2.61 33.62
CA GLU A 282 14.18 3.91 33.18
C GLU A 282 14.88 3.84 31.81
N GLU A 283 15.68 2.80 31.59
CA GLU A 283 16.41 2.58 30.33
C GLU A 283 15.45 2.30 29.16
N LEU A 284 14.46 1.42 29.37
CA LEU A 284 13.48 1.09 28.33
C LEU A 284 12.56 2.28 28.03
N ALA A 285 12.19 3.09 29.03
CA ALA A 285 11.46 4.32 28.81
C ALA A 285 12.28 5.35 28.01
N ALA A 286 13.60 5.44 28.25
CA ALA A 286 14.48 6.29 27.47
C ALA A 286 14.64 5.79 26.02
N LEU A 287 14.77 4.48 25.83
CA LEU A 287 14.80 3.86 24.49
C LEU A 287 13.48 4.10 23.75
N ALA A 288 12.33 3.91 24.39
CA ALA A 288 11.02 4.14 23.80
C ALA A 288 10.88 5.57 23.26
N ARG A 289 11.26 6.59 24.03
CA ARG A 289 11.23 7.99 23.57
C ARG A 289 12.09 8.23 22.33
N ARG A 290 13.27 7.60 22.25
CA ARG A 290 14.14 7.69 21.07
C ARG A 290 13.52 6.98 19.87
N LEU A 291 12.93 5.81 20.08
CA LEU A 291 12.25 5.04 19.04
C LEU A 291 10.99 5.74 18.50
N ARG A 292 10.22 6.45 19.34
CA ARG A 292 9.10 7.28 18.88
C ARG A 292 9.58 8.39 17.94
N LYS A 293 10.63 9.12 18.34
CA LYS A 293 11.23 10.15 17.50
C LYS A 293 11.76 9.57 16.18
N GLU A 294 12.46 8.44 16.25
CA GLU A 294 12.99 7.74 15.09
C GLU A 294 11.88 7.29 14.15
N ALA A 295 10.77 6.76 14.68
CA ALA A 295 9.60 6.40 13.91
C ALA A 295 8.97 7.59 13.20
N ASP A 296 8.83 8.74 13.87
CA ASP A 296 8.26 9.96 13.29
C ASP A 296 9.12 10.52 12.14
N GLU A 297 10.43 10.35 12.21
CA GLU A 297 11.36 10.78 11.16
C GLU A 297 11.35 9.80 9.98
N LEU A 298 11.40 8.49 10.23
CA LEU A 298 11.32 7.46 9.19
C LEU A 298 9.97 7.48 8.45
N ALA A 299 8.88 7.80 9.13
CA ALA A 299 7.56 7.93 8.52
C ALA A 299 7.49 9.03 7.44
N ARG A 300 8.34 10.06 7.56
CA ARG A 300 8.37 11.23 6.67
C ARG A 300 9.64 11.26 5.83
N LEU A 301 10.23 10.08 5.57
CA LEU A 301 11.48 9.98 4.83
C LEU A 301 11.32 10.63 3.45
N PRO A 302 12.15 11.64 3.11
CA PRO A 302 12.15 12.25 1.79
C PRO A 302 12.59 11.27 0.69
N VAL A 303 12.26 11.61 -0.55
CA VAL A 303 12.65 10.79 -1.73
C VAL A 303 14.05 11.09 -2.28
N ASP A 304 14.78 12.04 -1.68
CA ASP A 304 16.15 12.31 -2.11
C ASP A 304 17.11 11.16 -1.74
N GLN A 305 18.19 11.05 -2.51
CA GLN A 305 19.08 9.89 -2.43
C GLN A 305 19.89 9.82 -1.13
N ASP A 306 20.19 10.97 -0.51
CA ASP A 306 20.91 11.00 0.76
C ASP A 306 20.00 10.54 1.89
N ALA A 307 18.74 10.99 1.88
CA ALA A 307 17.70 10.53 2.81
C ALA A 307 17.40 9.04 2.64
N ILE A 308 17.26 8.53 1.41
CA ILE A 308 17.04 7.10 1.14
C ILE A 308 18.17 6.26 1.71
N LEU A 309 19.43 6.63 1.44
CA LEU A 309 20.59 5.92 1.98
C LEU A 309 20.64 5.99 3.52
N ALA A 310 20.44 7.17 4.10
CA ALA A 310 20.40 7.32 5.55
C ALA A 310 19.26 6.51 6.19
N GLY A 311 18.09 6.47 5.57
CA GLY A 311 16.96 5.64 5.99
C GLY A 311 17.31 4.15 5.98
N ALA A 312 18.00 3.67 4.95
CA ALA A 312 18.46 2.29 4.85
C ALA A 312 19.42 1.93 6.00
N GLU A 313 20.40 2.81 6.27
CA GLU A 313 21.35 2.66 7.37
C GLU A 313 20.66 2.65 8.73
N ARG A 314 19.71 3.57 8.95
CA ARG A 314 18.94 3.68 10.19
C ARG A 314 18.09 2.42 10.43
N ALA A 315 17.37 1.95 9.42
CA ALA A 315 16.57 0.73 9.51
C ALA A 315 17.43 -0.50 9.82
N ALA A 316 18.61 -0.64 9.17
CA ALA A 316 19.54 -1.72 9.46
C ALA A 316 20.15 -1.62 10.88
N ALA A 317 20.51 -0.41 11.32
CA ALA A 317 21.07 -0.19 12.65
C ALA A 317 20.06 -0.49 13.78
N LEU A 318 18.77 -0.19 13.56
CA LEU A 318 17.72 -0.51 14.52
C LEU A 318 17.67 -2.02 14.84
N ILE A 319 17.91 -2.91 13.87
CA ILE A 319 17.94 -4.35 14.12
C ILE A 319 18.95 -4.67 15.24
N GLN A 320 20.19 -4.20 15.09
CA GLN A 320 21.26 -4.47 16.06
C GLN A 320 20.99 -3.85 17.44
N VAL A 321 20.49 -2.61 17.47
CA VAL A 321 20.17 -1.91 18.72
C VAL A 321 19.08 -2.64 19.49
N LEU A 322 18.02 -3.08 18.79
CA LEU A 322 16.86 -3.69 19.40
C LEU A 322 17.09 -5.16 19.78
N GLU A 323 17.97 -5.86 19.05
CA GLU A 323 18.50 -7.17 19.44
C GLU A 323 19.30 -7.09 20.74
N ALA A 324 20.23 -6.13 20.82
CA ALA A 324 21.05 -5.91 22.02
C ALA A 324 20.21 -5.53 23.25
N ALA A 325 19.10 -4.83 23.04
CA ALA A 325 18.14 -4.49 24.09
C ALA A 325 17.13 -5.62 24.40
N HIS A 326 17.19 -6.76 23.71
CA HIS A 326 16.28 -7.90 23.88
C HIS A 326 14.79 -7.55 23.73
N VAL A 327 14.47 -6.60 22.84
CA VAL A 327 13.11 -6.12 22.57
C VAL A 327 12.66 -6.35 21.12
N LEU A 328 13.53 -6.90 20.28
CA LEU A 328 13.22 -7.27 18.90
C LEU A 328 12.67 -8.70 18.81
N ASP A 329 11.60 -8.89 18.04
CA ASP A 329 11.15 -10.22 17.62
C ASP A 329 11.42 -10.45 16.12
N VAL A 330 11.19 -11.68 15.67
CA VAL A 330 11.44 -12.10 14.28
C VAL A 330 10.61 -11.29 13.27
N GLU A 331 9.39 -10.90 13.65
CA GLU A 331 8.48 -10.18 12.77
C GLU A 331 8.96 -8.74 12.54
N LEU A 332 9.26 -8.02 13.62
CA LEU A 332 9.76 -6.65 13.58
C LEU A 332 11.16 -6.58 12.96
N ALA A 333 12.01 -7.58 13.21
CA ALA A 333 13.29 -7.72 12.51
C ALA A 333 13.08 -7.88 11.00
N GLY A 334 12.07 -8.66 10.60
CA GLY A 334 11.72 -8.84 9.20
C GLY A 334 11.22 -7.56 8.53
N LEU A 335 10.40 -6.74 9.22
CA LEU A 335 9.94 -5.45 8.71
C LEU A 335 11.10 -4.46 8.53
N LEU A 336 11.97 -4.33 9.54
CA LEU A 336 13.18 -3.50 9.44
C LEU A 336 14.11 -3.98 8.32
N GLY A 337 14.28 -5.29 8.18
CA GLY A 337 15.10 -5.86 7.11
C GLY A 337 14.49 -5.66 5.72
N ALA A 338 13.16 -5.72 5.59
CA ALA A 338 12.47 -5.39 4.34
C ALA A 338 12.64 -3.91 3.99
N ALA A 339 12.47 -3.02 4.97
CA ALA A 339 12.68 -1.58 4.80
C ALA A 339 14.11 -1.26 4.38
N ALA A 340 15.10 -1.78 5.11
CA ALA A 340 16.51 -1.50 4.85
C ALA A 340 16.95 -1.99 3.46
N ARG A 341 16.54 -3.20 3.05
CA ARG A 341 16.84 -3.73 1.72
C ARG A 341 16.12 -2.99 0.60
N GLY A 342 14.86 -2.60 0.79
CA GLY A 342 14.11 -1.84 -0.20
C GLY A 342 14.70 -0.44 -0.43
N LEU A 343 15.05 0.26 0.65
CA LEU A 343 15.75 1.56 0.55
C LEU A 343 17.12 1.40 -0.08
N ARG A 344 17.89 0.39 0.32
CA ARG A 344 19.21 0.09 -0.28
C ARG A 344 19.10 -0.16 -1.78
N ALA A 345 18.09 -0.90 -2.23
CA ALA A 345 17.86 -1.17 -3.65
C ALA A 345 17.44 0.08 -4.45
N ALA A 346 16.92 1.11 -3.78
CA ALA A 346 16.53 2.38 -4.39
C ALA A 346 17.68 3.40 -4.49
N VAL A 347 18.84 3.12 -3.88
CA VAL A 347 20.03 3.98 -4.02
C VAL A 347 20.55 3.87 -5.45
N SER A 348 20.62 5.02 -6.13
CA SER A 348 21.08 5.12 -7.51
C SER A 348 22.57 4.77 -7.64
N SER A 349 22.97 4.25 -8.80
CA SER A 349 24.38 3.96 -9.09
C SER A 349 25.28 5.20 -8.99
N ALA A 350 24.74 6.40 -9.22
CA ALA A 350 25.47 7.66 -9.03
C ALA A 350 25.78 7.89 -7.54
N SER A 351 24.79 7.72 -6.67
CA SER A 351 24.96 7.82 -5.22
C SER A 351 25.85 6.70 -4.66
N GLU A 352 25.76 5.48 -5.18
CA GLU A 352 26.66 4.38 -4.81
C GLU A 352 28.14 4.71 -5.11
N ALA A 353 28.41 5.34 -6.27
CA ALA A 353 29.76 5.73 -6.64
C ALA A 353 30.34 6.79 -5.69
N VAL A 354 29.50 7.70 -5.18
CA VAL A 354 29.89 8.75 -4.23
C VAL A 354 30.06 8.20 -2.82
N TYR A 355 29.16 7.32 -2.37
CA TYR A 355 29.09 6.83 -0.98
C TYR A 355 29.56 5.38 -0.81
N ARG A 356 30.54 4.93 -1.59
CA ARG A 356 30.99 3.54 -1.63
C ARG A 356 31.23 2.91 -0.25
N ALA A 357 31.98 3.59 0.62
CA ALA A 357 32.30 3.05 1.96
C ALA A 357 31.05 2.88 2.85
N ARG A 358 30.06 3.78 2.72
CA ARG A 358 28.77 3.67 3.43
C ARG A 358 27.96 2.49 2.91
N ILE A 359 27.93 2.33 1.58
CA ILE A 359 27.25 1.22 0.91
C ILE A 359 27.85 -0.13 1.31
N GLU A 360 29.18 -0.28 1.26
CA GLU A 360 29.86 -1.50 1.69
C GLU A 360 29.55 -1.84 3.16
N ALA A 361 29.55 -0.83 4.04
CA ALA A 361 29.20 -1.01 5.45
C ALA A 361 27.72 -1.38 5.66
N LEU A 362 26.81 -0.82 4.86
CA LEU A 362 25.39 -1.17 4.87
C LEU A 362 25.18 -2.59 4.35
N ASP A 363 25.77 -2.94 3.21
CA ASP A 363 25.65 -4.26 2.59
C ASP A 363 26.16 -5.35 3.54
N ALA A 364 27.28 -5.12 4.25
CA ALA A 364 27.79 -6.03 5.27
C ALA A 364 26.83 -6.27 6.46
N ARG A 365 25.91 -5.33 6.75
CA ARG A 365 24.89 -5.47 7.79
C ARG A 365 23.61 -6.14 7.30
N LEU A 366 23.41 -6.25 5.99
CA LEU A 366 22.20 -6.80 5.38
C LEU A 366 22.31 -8.28 4.98
N VAL A 367 23.50 -8.87 5.13
CA VAL A 367 23.82 -10.29 4.83
C VAL A 367 23.09 -11.24 5.77
#